data_AF-A0A7X4DS62-F1
#
_entry.id   AF-A0A7X4DS62-F1
#
_cell.length_a   1.000
_cell.length_b   1.000
_cell.length_c   1.000
_cell.angle_alpha   90.00
_cell.angle_beta   90.00
_cell.angle_gamma   90.00
#
_symmetry.space_group_name_H-M   'P 1'
#
loop_
_entity.id
_entity.type
_entity.pdbx_description
1 polymer ?
#
loop_
_entity_poly.entity_id
_entity_poly.type
_entity_poly.pdbx_seq_one_letter_code
_entity_poly.pdbx_strand_id
1 'polypeptide(L)'
;MATEPATLDPAGVLGDQESLDALDAEIARVRDREERLALRRLHRVGYFRFRWTNGEFAELFAKVFLAEPRRPSTLARLEARREAQYAGRRARDARRKAILGGFVVAQCRHKPDVHGELVPDIREWLLSHRSPEVGARNVEALSGFLADPEFKGLVAPPANTKKARRERTHRLILLGAWVLARREGLKRLRELVADELARFLEQGQRVERHKALLKDVLDQA
;
A
#
# COMPACT_ATOMS: atom_id res chain seq x y z
N MET A 1 31.14 -13.45 -0.97
CA MET A 1 30.44 -13.20 0.30
C MET A 1 28.96 -13.06 -0.01
N ALA A 2 28.19 -14.13 0.24
CA ALA A 2 26.74 -14.14 0.03
C ALA A 2 26.08 -13.38 1.19
N THR A 3 25.49 -12.22 0.90
CA THR A 3 24.54 -11.57 1.81
C THR A 3 23.30 -12.46 1.94
N GLU A 4 23.10 -13.02 3.12
CA GLU A 4 21.89 -13.75 3.50
C GLU A 4 20.63 -12.94 3.13
N PRO A 5 19.64 -13.55 2.48
CA PRO A 5 18.40 -12.85 2.16
C PRO A 5 17.63 -12.61 3.46
N ALA A 6 17.49 -11.33 3.83
CA ALA A 6 16.69 -10.88 4.94
C ALA A 6 15.31 -11.57 4.95
N THR A 7 15.13 -12.46 5.93
CA THR A 7 13.87 -13.10 6.29
C THR A 7 12.84 -12.03 6.60
N LEU A 8 11.80 -11.91 5.76
CA LEU A 8 10.64 -11.08 6.07
C LEU A 8 9.71 -11.88 6.97
N ASP A 9 9.77 -11.56 8.25
CA ASP A 9 8.95 -12.10 9.33
C ASP A 9 7.50 -11.57 9.20
N PRO A 10 6.43 -12.33 9.52
CA PRO A 10 5.06 -11.81 9.56
C PRO A 10 4.88 -10.84 10.74
N ALA A 11 5.77 -10.90 11.74
CA ALA A 11 6.01 -9.83 12.70
C ALA A 11 6.40 -8.50 12.04
N GLY A 12 6.84 -8.52 10.78
CA GLY A 12 7.19 -7.32 10.02
C GLY A 12 5.99 -6.48 9.59
N VAL A 13 4.78 -7.03 9.39
CA VAL A 13 3.60 -6.23 9.01
C VAL A 13 2.95 -5.56 10.23
N LEU A 14 2.88 -6.29 11.35
CA LEU A 14 2.49 -5.72 12.65
C LEU A 14 3.57 -4.77 13.16
N GLY A 15 4.84 -5.14 13.05
CA GLY A 15 5.99 -4.28 13.38
C GLY A 15 6.11 -3.04 12.50
N ASP A 16 5.69 -3.10 11.23
CA ASP A 16 5.61 -1.93 10.34
C ASP A 16 4.54 -0.94 10.82
N GLN A 17 3.38 -1.45 11.27
CA GLN A 17 2.28 -0.61 11.77
C GLN A 17 2.62 -0.06 13.15
N GLU A 18 3.11 -0.88 14.08
CA GLU A 18 3.59 -0.44 15.39
C GLU A 18 4.73 0.58 15.26
N SER A 19 5.62 0.39 14.29
CA SER A 19 6.68 1.36 14.01
C SER A 19 6.15 2.65 13.37
N LEU A 20 5.09 2.60 12.55
CA LEU A 20 4.43 3.82 12.05
C LEU A 20 3.71 4.55 13.18
N ASP A 21 3.00 3.83 14.04
CA ASP A 21 2.30 4.38 15.20
C ASP A 21 3.29 5.00 16.21
N ALA A 22 4.45 4.36 16.41
CA ALA A 22 5.54 4.90 17.20
C ALA A 22 6.14 6.18 16.59
N LEU A 23 6.33 6.23 15.27
CA LEU A 23 6.74 7.46 14.57
C LEU A 23 5.70 8.56 14.69
N ASP A 24 4.41 8.23 14.59
CA ASP A 24 3.31 9.19 14.72
C ASP A 24 3.24 9.77 16.14
N ALA A 25 3.43 8.92 17.16
CA ALA A 25 3.54 9.35 18.55
C ALA A 25 4.78 10.24 18.79
N GLU A 26 5.92 9.91 18.19
CA GLU A 26 7.15 10.71 18.29
C GLU A 26 6.99 12.07 17.59
N ILE A 27 6.41 12.09 16.38
CA ILE A 27 6.07 13.31 15.65
C ILE A 27 5.16 14.20 16.49
N ALA A 28 4.10 13.64 17.08
CA ALA A 28 3.19 14.39 17.94
C ALA A 28 3.90 14.99 19.16
N ARG A 29 4.76 14.22 19.84
CA ARG A 29 5.57 14.70 20.98
C ARG A 29 6.53 15.82 20.58
N VAL A 30 7.26 15.66 19.47
CA VAL A 30 8.20 16.67 18.99
C VAL A 30 7.46 17.93 18.58
N ARG A 31 6.33 17.81 17.89
CA ARG A 31 5.48 18.95 17.50
C ARG A 31 5.01 19.75 18.71
N ASP A 32 4.43 19.08 19.70
CA ASP A 32 3.95 19.72 20.94
C ASP A 32 5.11 20.39 21.72
N ARG A 33 6.27 19.74 21.80
CA ARG A 33 7.46 20.35 22.42
C ARG A 33 7.91 21.61 21.68
N GLU A 34 8.07 21.55 20.35
CA GLU A 34 8.54 22.68 19.55
C GLU A 34 7.53 23.83 19.57
N GLU A 35 6.23 23.53 19.55
CA GLU A 35 5.16 24.53 19.70
C GLU A 35 5.24 25.23 21.06
N ARG A 36 5.36 24.49 22.16
CA ARG A 36 5.54 25.07 23.50
C ARG A 36 6.81 25.94 23.59
N LEU A 37 7.91 25.49 22.99
CA LEU A 37 9.15 26.26 22.96
C LEU A 37 9.01 27.54 22.14
N ALA A 38 8.33 27.48 20.99
CA ALA A 38 8.01 28.65 20.18
C ALA A 38 7.14 29.63 20.97
N LEU A 39 6.05 29.19 21.56
CA LEU A 39 5.17 30.01 22.40
C LEU A 39 5.92 30.66 23.57
N ARG A 40 6.77 29.91 24.28
CA ARG A 40 7.61 30.46 25.37
C ARG A 40 8.57 31.53 24.88
N ARG A 41 9.22 31.32 23.73
CA ARG A 41 10.11 32.32 23.12
C ARG A 41 9.34 33.58 22.75
N LEU A 42 8.18 33.43 22.11
CA LEU A 42 7.28 34.53 21.75
C LEU A 42 6.82 35.30 23.00
N HIS A 43 6.39 34.62 24.06
CA HIS A 43 6.05 35.27 25.33
C HIS A 43 7.23 36.05 25.93
N ARG A 44 8.44 35.47 25.93
CA ARG A 44 9.64 36.10 26.50
C ARG A 44 10.01 37.39 25.76
N VAL A 45 9.90 37.42 24.44
CA VAL A 45 10.19 38.62 23.64
C VAL A 45 9.05 39.63 23.64
N GLY A 46 8.01 39.42 24.47
CA GLY A 46 6.87 40.32 24.56
C GLY A 46 5.98 40.31 23.32
N TYR A 47 6.05 39.26 22.49
CA TYR A 47 5.34 39.18 21.22
C TYR A 47 3.83 39.36 21.38
N PHE A 48 3.26 38.78 22.43
CA PHE A 48 1.82 38.88 22.74
C PHE A 48 1.43 40.13 23.56
N ARG A 49 2.37 41.02 23.88
CA ARG A 49 2.10 42.25 24.66
C ARG A 49 1.72 43.44 23.80
N PHE A 50 2.02 43.40 22.50
CA PHE A 50 1.76 44.51 21.57
C PHE A 50 0.73 44.09 20.53
N ARG A 51 -0.07 45.07 20.06
CA ARG A 51 -0.93 44.89 18.89
C ARG A 51 -0.11 45.24 17.66
N TRP A 52 0.29 44.21 16.91
CA TRP A 52 1.05 44.37 15.66
C TRP A 52 0.08 44.52 14.49
N THR A 53 0.45 45.31 13.49
CA THR A 53 -0.22 45.24 12.18
C THR A 53 0.26 44.01 11.41
N ASN A 54 -0.55 43.52 10.46
CA ASN A 54 -0.19 42.34 9.65
C ASN A 54 1.13 42.50 8.87
N GLY A 55 1.49 43.74 8.49
CA GLY A 55 2.75 44.04 7.81
C GLY A 55 3.98 43.92 8.72
N GLU A 56 3.92 44.51 9.92
CA GLU A 56 4.98 44.41 10.92
C GLU A 56 5.18 42.96 11.40
N PHE A 57 4.09 42.20 11.49
CA PHE A 57 4.10 40.76 11.76
C PHE A 57 4.91 40.00 10.71
N ALA A 58 4.63 40.23 9.43
CA ALA A 58 5.28 39.52 8.33
C ALA A 58 6.78 39.80 8.26
N GLU A 59 7.19 41.06 8.48
CA GLU A 59 8.61 41.45 8.50
C GLU A 59 9.37 40.83 9.67
N LEU A 60 8.81 40.89 10.88
CA LEU A 60 9.47 40.30 12.06
C LEU A 60 9.56 38.78 11.92
N PHE A 61 8.50 38.14 11.43
CA PHE A 61 8.47 36.70 11.19
C PHE A 61 9.52 36.31 10.13
N ALA A 62 9.63 37.04 9.04
CA ALA A 62 10.64 36.79 8.01
C ALA A 62 12.08 36.95 8.55
N LYS A 63 12.35 38.02 9.31
CA LYS A 63 13.69 38.27 9.89
C LYS A 63 14.09 37.20 10.92
N VAL A 64 13.17 36.74 11.75
CA VAL A 64 13.46 35.77 12.82
C VAL A 64 13.40 34.32 12.33
N PHE A 65 12.55 34.01 11.36
CA PHE A 65 12.26 32.63 10.95
C PHE A 65 12.72 32.24 9.54
N LEU A 66 12.98 33.16 8.62
CA LEU A 66 13.31 32.86 7.22
C LEU A 66 14.76 33.21 6.81
N ALA A 67 15.57 33.78 7.70
CA ALA A 67 16.87 34.37 7.35
C ALA A 67 18.05 33.40 7.09
N GLU A 68 17.92 32.08 7.30
CA GLU A 68 19.01 31.12 7.05
C GLU A 68 18.51 29.80 6.44
N PRO A 69 19.33 29.10 5.62
CA PRO A 69 19.02 27.76 5.15
C PRO A 69 19.06 26.79 6.34
N ARG A 70 17.88 26.53 6.90
CA ARG A 70 17.75 25.67 8.07
C ARG A 70 18.04 24.22 7.67
N ARG A 71 19.03 23.62 8.32
CA ARG A 71 19.15 22.15 8.38
C ARG A 71 17.76 21.57 8.67
N PRO A 72 17.34 20.48 8.00
CA PRO A 72 16.00 19.93 8.18
C PRO A 72 15.76 19.65 9.67
N SER A 73 14.67 20.20 10.19
CA SER A 73 14.32 20.07 11.60
C SER A 73 14.14 18.59 11.98
N THR A 74 14.24 18.27 13.27
CA THR A 74 13.93 16.91 13.75
C THR A 74 12.53 16.48 13.33
N LEU A 75 11.55 17.39 13.37
CA LEU A 75 10.20 17.14 12.86
C LEU A 75 10.20 16.77 11.37
N ALA A 76 10.85 17.58 10.52
CA ALA A 76 10.91 17.32 9.08
C ALA A 76 11.59 15.98 8.74
N ARG A 77 12.62 15.59 9.50
CA ARG A 77 13.29 14.28 9.35
C ARG A 77 12.39 13.11 9.75
N LEU A 78 11.63 13.27 10.84
CA LEU A 78 10.67 12.25 11.30
C LEU A 78 9.52 12.09 10.30
N GLU A 79 8.96 13.19 9.80
CA GLU A 79 7.91 13.18 8.77
C GLU A 79 8.40 12.52 7.47
N ALA A 80 9.61 12.85 7.01
CA ALA A 80 10.19 12.21 5.83
C ALA A 80 10.41 10.70 6.02
N ARG A 81 10.84 10.27 7.22
CA ARG A 81 11.00 8.86 7.56
C ARG A 81 9.65 8.13 7.57
N ARG A 82 8.62 8.74 8.15
CA ARG A 82 7.26 8.22 8.17
C ARG A 82 6.71 8.03 6.75
N GLU A 83 6.86 9.03 5.88
CA GLU A 83 6.43 8.94 4.48
C GLU A 83 7.16 7.84 3.72
N ALA A 84 8.49 7.72 3.91
CA ALA A 84 9.26 6.64 3.30
C ALA A 84 8.79 5.25 3.76
N GLN A 85 8.50 5.10 5.06
CA GLN A 85 7.99 3.86 5.63
C GLN A 85 6.59 3.52 5.13
N TYR A 86 5.69 4.51 5.05
CA TYR A 86 4.36 4.35 4.48
C TYR A 86 4.41 3.96 3.00
N ALA A 87 5.27 4.60 2.21
CA ALA A 87 5.50 4.24 0.82
C ALA A 87 6.03 2.81 0.68
N GLY A 88 6.98 2.41 1.54
CA GLY A 88 7.50 1.05 1.60
C GLY A 88 6.41 0.01 1.91
N ARG A 89 5.54 0.29 2.90
CA ARG A 89 4.40 -0.56 3.26
C ARG A 89 3.42 -0.70 2.09
N ARG A 90 3.02 0.41 1.45
CA ARG A 90 2.14 0.38 0.27
C ARG A 90 2.74 -0.39 -0.90
N ALA A 91 4.05 -0.28 -1.11
CA ALA A 91 4.74 -1.03 -2.16
C ALA A 91 4.75 -2.54 -1.88
N ARG A 92 4.96 -2.96 -0.62
CA ARG A 92 4.88 -4.37 -0.20
C ARG A 92 3.46 -4.92 -0.37
N ASP A 93 2.46 -4.19 0.11
CA ASP A 93 1.03 -4.57 -0.02
C ASP A 93 0.61 -4.67 -1.50
N ALA A 94 0.95 -3.69 -2.32
CA ALA A 94 0.68 -3.73 -3.76
C ALA A 94 1.36 -4.94 -4.43
N ARG A 95 2.59 -5.28 -4.02
CA ARG A 95 3.29 -6.47 -4.53
C ARG A 95 2.61 -7.76 -4.12
N ARG A 96 2.16 -7.85 -2.86
CA ARG A 96 1.43 -9.00 -2.32
C ARG A 96 0.15 -9.25 -3.12
N LYS A 97 -0.63 -8.19 -3.32
CA LYS A 97 -1.84 -8.22 -4.14
C LYS A 97 -1.52 -8.59 -5.60
N ALA A 98 -0.48 -8.02 -6.20
CA ALA A 98 -0.12 -8.38 -7.58
C ALA A 98 0.24 -9.86 -7.74
N ILE A 99 0.91 -10.48 -6.77
CA ILE A 99 1.24 -11.92 -6.79
C ILE A 99 -0.03 -12.76 -6.66
N LEU A 100 -0.90 -12.44 -5.69
CA LEU A 100 -2.17 -13.14 -5.49
C LEU A 100 -3.12 -13.00 -6.70
N GLY A 101 -3.16 -11.82 -7.32
CA GLY A 101 -3.90 -11.63 -8.57
C GLY A 101 -3.32 -12.46 -9.71
N GLY A 102 -1.99 -12.58 -9.78
CA GLY A 102 -1.31 -13.44 -10.75
C GLY A 102 -1.66 -14.91 -10.55
N PHE A 103 -1.71 -15.35 -9.29
CA PHE A 103 -2.14 -16.69 -8.90
C PHE A 103 -3.57 -16.98 -9.36
N VAL A 104 -4.53 -16.11 -9.05
CA VAL A 104 -5.94 -16.28 -9.48
C VAL A 104 -6.06 -16.37 -11.00
N VAL A 105 -5.36 -15.49 -11.72
CA VAL A 105 -5.37 -15.53 -13.20
C VAL A 105 -4.81 -16.85 -13.73
N ALA A 106 -3.71 -17.36 -13.15
CA ALA A 106 -3.14 -18.64 -13.55
C ALA A 106 -4.11 -19.80 -13.27
N GLN A 107 -4.73 -19.81 -12.08
CA GLN A 107 -5.67 -20.85 -11.68
C GLN A 107 -6.90 -20.89 -12.57
N CYS A 108 -7.55 -19.75 -12.77
CA CYS A 108 -8.72 -19.67 -13.64
C CYS A 108 -8.41 -20.01 -15.11
N ARG A 109 -7.16 -19.81 -15.56
CA ARG A 109 -6.74 -20.19 -16.92
C ARG A 109 -6.59 -21.70 -17.06
N HIS A 110 -6.06 -22.36 -16.03
CA HIS A 110 -5.92 -23.82 -16.02
C HIS A 110 -7.23 -24.54 -15.69
N LYS A 111 -8.13 -23.86 -14.96
CA LYS A 111 -9.40 -24.40 -14.45
C LYS A 111 -10.54 -23.41 -14.77
N PRO A 112 -11.10 -23.45 -15.98
CA PRO A 112 -12.19 -22.55 -16.39
C PRO A 112 -13.47 -22.69 -15.54
N ASP A 113 -13.69 -23.85 -14.94
CA ASP A 113 -14.76 -24.09 -13.97
C ASP A 113 -14.62 -23.20 -12.73
N VAL A 114 -13.39 -23.10 -12.18
CA VAL A 114 -13.06 -22.22 -11.05
C VAL A 114 -13.35 -20.76 -11.38
N HIS A 115 -13.11 -20.35 -12.63
CA HIS A 115 -13.45 -19.00 -13.07
C HIS A 115 -14.95 -18.72 -12.96
N GLY A 116 -15.79 -19.62 -13.49
CA GLY A 116 -17.24 -19.49 -13.44
C GLY A 116 -17.79 -19.41 -12.00
N GLU A 117 -17.17 -20.16 -11.08
CA GLU A 117 -17.54 -20.14 -9.65
C GLU A 117 -17.15 -18.84 -8.94
N LEU A 118 -15.98 -18.28 -9.24
CA LEU A 118 -15.43 -17.13 -8.52
C LEU A 118 -15.91 -15.78 -9.08
N VAL A 119 -16.20 -15.68 -10.37
CA VAL A 119 -16.58 -14.42 -11.04
C VAL A 119 -17.79 -13.72 -10.41
N PRO A 120 -18.88 -14.41 -10.04
CA PRO A 120 -20.02 -13.76 -9.39
C PRO A 120 -19.62 -13.02 -8.11
N ASP A 121 -18.83 -13.66 -7.24
CA ASP A 121 -18.35 -13.05 -5.99
C ASP A 121 -17.36 -11.91 -6.25
N ILE A 122 -16.45 -12.08 -7.23
CA ILE A 122 -15.52 -11.00 -7.63
C ILE A 122 -16.31 -9.78 -8.07
N ARG A 123 -17.33 -9.96 -8.91
CA ARG A 123 -18.17 -8.85 -9.40
C ARG A 123 -18.93 -8.18 -8.26
N GLU A 124 -19.54 -8.96 -7.37
CA GLU A 124 -20.24 -8.44 -6.20
C GLU A 124 -19.29 -7.64 -5.29
N TRP A 125 -18.10 -8.18 -5.01
CA TRP A 125 -17.09 -7.50 -4.20
C TRP A 125 -16.65 -6.17 -4.81
N LEU A 126 -16.41 -6.10 -6.13
CA LEU A 126 -16.04 -4.86 -6.80
C LEU A 126 -17.15 -3.80 -6.69
N LEU A 127 -18.42 -4.23 -6.79
CA LEU A 127 -19.58 -3.35 -6.68
C LEU A 127 -19.89 -2.93 -5.23
N SER A 128 -19.44 -3.70 -4.23
CA SER A 128 -19.58 -3.37 -2.81
C SER A 128 -18.73 -2.18 -2.34
N HIS A 129 -17.93 -1.59 -3.23
CA HIS A 129 -17.08 -0.46 -2.92
C HIS A 129 -17.90 0.76 -2.44
N ARG A 130 -17.40 1.47 -1.41
CA ARG A 130 -18.09 2.63 -0.80
C ARG A 130 -18.54 3.70 -1.80
N SER A 131 -17.78 3.87 -2.87
CA SER A 131 -18.12 4.75 -3.99
C SER A 131 -18.61 3.89 -5.16
N PRO A 132 -19.88 4.03 -5.60
CA PRO A 132 -20.42 3.28 -6.73
C PRO A 132 -19.65 3.50 -8.04
N GLU A 133 -19.18 4.73 -8.28
CA GLU A 133 -18.36 5.06 -9.45
C GLU A 133 -17.05 4.29 -9.48
N VAL A 134 -16.40 4.13 -8.31
CA VAL A 134 -15.17 3.35 -8.20
C VAL A 134 -15.46 1.87 -8.43
N GLY A 135 -16.57 1.35 -7.91
CA GLY A 135 -17.00 -0.02 -8.17
C GLY A 135 -17.21 -0.30 -9.65
N ALA A 136 -17.95 0.58 -10.35
CA ALA A 136 -18.18 0.47 -11.79
C ALA A 136 -16.88 0.51 -12.60
N ARG A 137 -15.97 1.45 -12.29
CA ARG A 137 -14.64 1.54 -12.94
C ARG A 137 -13.79 0.30 -12.70
N ASN A 138 -13.86 -0.30 -11.51
CA ASN A 138 -13.10 -1.51 -11.21
C ASN A 138 -13.66 -2.73 -11.96
N VAL A 139 -14.98 -2.83 -12.11
CA VAL A 139 -15.64 -3.84 -12.96
C VAL A 139 -15.22 -3.65 -14.41
N GLU A 140 -15.24 -2.42 -14.92
CA GLU A 140 -14.76 -2.10 -16.27
C GLU A 140 -13.30 -2.50 -16.47
N ALA A 141 -12.43 -2.16 -15.51
CA ALA A 141 -11.01 -2.50 -15.54
C ALA A 141 -10.77 -4.02 -15.61
N LEU A 142 -11.67 -4.83 -15.04
CA LEU A 142 -11.61 -6.29 -15.05
C LEU A 142 -12.56 -6.94 -16.07
N SER A 143 -13.26 -6.20 -16.91
CA SER A 143 -14.27 -6.72 -17.86
C SER A 143 -13.79 -7.92 -18.67
N GLY A 144 -12.58 -7.85 -19.24
CA GLY A 144 -11.99 -8.97 -20.00
C GLY A 144 -11.64 -10.20 -19.15
N PHE A 145 -11.39 -10.02 -17.85
CA PHE A 145 -11.30 -11.14 -16.90
C PHE A 145 -12.68 -11.68 -16.57
N LEU A 146 -13.64 -10.81 -16.28
CA LEU A 146 -14.97 -11.23 -15.83
C LEU A 146 -15.81 -11.90 -16.93
N ALA A 147 -15.48 -11.70 -18.20
CA ALA A 147 -16.24 -12.21 -19.34
C ALA A 147 -15.69 -13.52 -19.94
N ASP A 148 -14.39 -13.78 -19.82
CA ASP A 148 -13.74 -14.87 -20.57
C ASP A 148 -12.67 -15.58 -19.73
N PRO A 149 -12.81 -16.89 -19.46
CA PRO A 149 -11.79 -17.68 -18.75
C PRO A 149 -10.46 -17.84 -19.52
N GLU A 150 -10.42 -17.60 -20.84
CA GLU A 150 -9.16 -17.61 -21.61
C GLU A 150 -8.37 -16.29 -21.48
N PHE A 151 -8.99 -15.25 -20.92
CA PHE A 151 -8.34 -13.98 -20.54
C PHE A 151 -7.57 -13.24 -21.63
N LYS A 152 -8.04 -13.27 -22.90
CA LYS A 152 -7.37 -12.56 -24.01
C LYS A 152 -7.15 -11.05 -23.74
N GLY A 153 -7.96 -10.43 -22.87
CA GLY A 153 -7.86 -9.02 -22.49
C GLY A 153 -6.94 -8.67 -21.30
N LEU A 154 -6.46 -9.64 -20.51
CA LEU A 154 -5.48 -9.44 -19.42
C LEU A 154 -4.03 -9.63 -19.86
N VAL A 155 -3.84 -10.31 -20.99
CA VAL A 155 -2.59 -10.34 -21.73
C VAL A 155 -2.48 -9.02 -22.47
N ALA A 156 -1.52 -8.17 -22.08
CA ALA A 156 -1.34 -6.88 -22.74
C ALA A 156 -1.15 -7.07 -24.26
N PRO A 157 -1.67 -6.16 -25.11
CA PRO A 157 -1.25 -6.12 -26.49
C PRO A 157 0.29 -5.99 -26.55
N PRO A 158 0.97 -6.56 -27.57
CA PRO A 158 2.43 -6.66 -27.63
C PRO A 158 3.17 -5.32 -27.58
N ALA A 159 2.46 -4.19 -27.71
CA ALA A 159 2.97 -2.86 -27.47
C ALA A 159 3.29 -2.66 -25.97
N ASN A 160 4.54 -2.90 -25.61
CA ASN A 160 5.15 -2.86 -24.28
C ASN A 160 5.19 -1.43 -23.67
N THR A 161 4.06 -0.74 -23.62
CA THR A 161 3.96 0.64 -23.15
C THR A 161 3.88 0.70 -21.61
N LYS A 162 4.40 1.78 -21.04
CA LYS A 162 4.30 2.06 -19.60
C LYS A 162 2.84 2.06 -19.10
N LYS A 163 1.90 2.49 -19.94
CA LYS A 163 0.46 2.50 -19.66
C LYS A 163 -0.09 1.09 -19.53
N ALA A 164 0.17 0.21 -20.49
CA ALA A 164 -0.28 -1.18 -20.46
C ALA A 164 0.27 -1.95 -19.24
N ARG A 165 1.53 -1.72 -18.86
CA ARG A 165 2.12 -2.32 -17.65
C ARG A 165 1.41 -1.86 -16.37
N ARG A 166 1.05 -0.58 -16.28
CA ARG A 166 0.32 -0.02 -15.14
C ARG A 166 -1.08 -0.59 -15.04
N GLU A 167 -1.81 -0.67 -16.16
CA GLU A 167 -3.15 -1.24 -16.22
C GLU A 167 -3.15 -2.72 -15.82
N ARG A 168 -2.21 -3.51 -16.37
CA ARG A 168 -2.04 -4.91 -15.97
C ARG A 168 -1.77 -5.04 -14.47
N THR A 169 -0.82 -4.26 -13.95
CA THR A 169 -0.49 -4.28 -12.52
C THR A 169 -1.69 -3.91 -11.66
N HIS A 170 -2.45 -2.89 -12.07
CA HIS A 170 -3.66 -2.47 -11.38
C HIS A 170 -4.72 -3.60 -11.33
N ARG A 171 -4.97 -4.27 -12.45
CA ARG A 171 -5.89 -5.42 -12.51
C ARG A 171 -5.47 -6.57 -11.59
N LEU A 172 -4.18 -6.91 -11.57
CA LEU A 172 -3.65 -7.91 -10.65
C LEU A 172 -3.80 -7.48 -9.19
N ILE A 173 -3.58 -6.19 -8.89
CA ILE A 173 -3.79 -5.65 -7.54
C ILE A 173 -5.25 -5.76 -7.12
N LEU A 174 -6.21 -5.49 -8.01
CA LEU A 174 -7.64 -5.63 -7.71
C LEU A 174 -8.00 -7.08 -7.38
N LEU A 175 -7.56 -8.04 -8.21
CA LEU A 175 -7.80 -9.47 -7.96
C LEU A 175 -7.12 -9.95 -6.67
N GLY A 176 -5.88 -9.52 -6.40
CA GLY A 176 -5.22 -9.86 -5.15
C GLY A 176 -5.85 -9.24 -3.92
N ALA A 177 -6.38 -8.02 -4.03
CA ALA A 177 -7.15 -7.40 -2.96
C ALA A 177 -8.44 -8.18 -2.66
N TRP A 178 -9.11 -8.68 -3.70
CA TRP A 178 -10.24 -9.58 -3.56
C TRP A 178 -9.86 -10.87 -2.83
N VAL A 179 -8.74 -11.51 -3.20
CA VAL A 179 -8.26 -12.72 -2.50
C VAL A 179 -8.08 -12.46 -1.00
N LEU A 180 -7.41 -11.37 -0.65
CA LEU A 180 -7.19 -11.01 0.76
C LEU A 180 -8.51 -10.78 1.51
N ALA A 181 -9.52 -10.21 0.85
CA ALA A 181 -10.81 -9.92 1.45
C ALA A 181 -11.72 -11.16 1.59
N ARG A 182 -11.61 -12.14 0.70
CA ARG A 182 -12.59 -13.23 0.58
C ARG A 182 -12.05 -14.62 0.91
N ARG A 183 -10.73 -14.81 1.06
CA ARG A 183 -10.10 -16.12 1.32
C ARG A 183 -10.66 -16.86 2.55
N GLU A 184 -11.15 -16.13 3.55
CA GLU A 184 -11.74 -16.72 4.76
C GLU A 184 -13.23 -17.03 4.57
N GLY A 185 -13.94 -16.36 3.66
CA GLY A 185 -15.39 -16.56 3.44
C GLY A 185 -15.73 -17.55 2.34
N LEU A 186 -14.82 -17.77 1.38
CA LEU A 186 -15.05 -18.63 0.22
C LEU A 186 -14.26 -19.93 0.32
N LYS A 187 -14.96 -21.03 0.62
CA LYS A 187 -14.37 -22.37 0.74
C LYS A 187 -13.49 -22.72 -0.47
N ARG A 188 -14.01 -22.52 -1.69
CA ARG A 188 -13.28 -22.81 -2.92
C ARG A 188 -11.98 -22.03 -3.07
N LEU A 189 -12.01 -20.74 -2.75
CA LEU A 189 -10.82 -19.88 -2.78
C LEU A 189 -9.79 -20.32 -1.73
N ARG A 190 -10.26 -20.70 -0.53
CA ARG A 190 -9.39 -21.19 0.54
C ARG A 190 -8.65 -22.45 0.12
N GLU A 191 -9.37 -23.44 -0.42
CA GLU A 191 -8.80 -24.70 -0.92
C GLU A 191 -7.76 -24.44 -2.01
N LEU A 192 -8.06 -23.57 -2.98
CA LEU A 192 -7.09 -23.20 -4.02
C LEU A 192 -5.81 -22.59 -3.44
N VAL A 193 -5.95 -21.66 -2.47
CA VAL A 193 -4.81 -21.01 -1.84
C VAL A 193 -3.97 -22.04 -1.05
N ALA A 194 -4.61 -22.92 -0.28
CA ALA A 194 -3.94 -23.95 0.52
C ALA A 194 -3.17 -24.94 -0.36
N ASP A 195 -3.81 -25.45 -1.41
CA ASP A 195 -3.28 -26.56 -2.19
C ASP A 195 -2.24 -26.12 -3.23
N GLU A 196 -2.37 -24.90 -3.76
CA GLU A 196 -1.70 -24.52 -5.01
C GLU A 196 -0.89 -23.24 -4.95
N LEU A 197 -1.07 -22.39 -3.93
CA LEU A 197 -0.31 -21.14 -3.85
C LEU A 197 1.19 -21.43 -3.71
N ALA A 198 1.59 -22.38 -2.86
CA ALA A 198 2.99 -22.75 -2.70
C ALA A 198 3.63 -23.23 -4.02
N ARG A 199 2.93 -24.10 -4.75
CA ARG A 199 3.38 -24.61 -6.06
C ARG A 199 3.48 -23.50 -7.11
N PHE A 200 2.50 -22.58 -7.13
CA PHE A 200 2.54 -21.42 -8.00
C PHE A 200 3.76 -20.53 -7.72
N LEU A 201 4.11 -20.32 -6.44
CA LEU A 201 5.28 -19.53 -6.07
C LEU A 201 6.60 -20.17 -6.52
N GLU A 202 6.67 -21.50 -6.56
CA GLU A 202 7.85 -22.26 -7.00
C GLU A 202 8.10 -22.16 -8.51
N GLN A 203 7.08 -21.85 -9.29
CA GLN A 203 7.21 -21.61 -10.74
C GLN A 203 7.81 -20.23 -11.07
N GLY A 204 7.88 -19.32 -10.08
CA GLY A 204 8.32 -17.95 -10.26
C GLY A 204 9.80 -17.73 -9.98
N GLN A 205 10.36 -16.64 -10.54
CA GLN A 205 11.64 -16.12 -10.05
C GLN A 205 11.43 -15.50 -8.65
N ARG A 206 12.45 -15.60 -7.78
CA ARG A 206 12.46 -15.03 -6.41
C ARG A 206 11.47 -15.70 -5.45
N VAL A 207 11.40 -17.03 -5.51
CA VAL A 207 10.57 -17.91 -4.65
C VAL A 207 10.63 -17.49 -3.17
N GLU A 208 11.82 -17.47 -2.58
CA GLU A 208 12.00 -17.12 -1.15
C GLU A 208 11.42 -15.76 -0.77
N ARG A 209 11.60 -14.76 -1.63
CA ARG A 209 11.08 -13.42 -1.39
C ARG A 209 9.55 -13.39 -1.48
N HIS A 210 8.96 -14.14 -2.40
CA HIS A 210 7.51 -14.20 -2.53
C HIS A 210 6.86 -15.04 -1.41
N LYS A 211 7.48 -16.16 -1.02
CA LYS A 211 7.08 -16.95 0.15
C LYS A 211 7.10 -16.09 1.40
N ALA A 212 8.18 -15.34 1.65
CA ALA A 212 8.27 -14.45 2.80
C ALA A 212 7.22 -13.32 2.78
N LEU A 213 6.92 -12.75 1.60
CA LEU A 213 5.88 -11.72 1.45
C LEU A 213 4.45 -12.25 1.68
N LEU A 214 4.23 -13.54 1.46
CA LEU A 214 2.95 -14.22 1.57
C LEU A 214 2.89 -15.18 2.75
N LYS A 215 3.85 -15.10 3.68
CA LYS A 215 3.94 -16.03 4.81
C LYS A 215 2.65 -16.06 5.62
N ASP A 216 2.07 -14.90 5.90
CA ASP A 216 0.78 -14.79 6.60
C ASP A 216 -0.41 -15.33 5.80
N VAL A 217 -0.34 -15.37 4.46
CA VAL A 217 -1.35 -16.04 3.63
C VAL A 217 -1.16 -17.55 3.69
N LEU A 218 0.08 -18.02 3.60
CA LEU A 218 0.42 -19.45 3.56
C LEU A 218 0.20 -20.12 4.91
N ASP A 219 0.50 -19.44 6.02
CA ASP A 219 0.33 -19.97 7.38
C ASP A 219 -1.16 -20.06 7.78
N GLN A 220 -2.05 -19.37 7.05
CA GLN A 220 -3.50 -19.32 7.28
C GLN A 220 -4.31 -20.12 6.24
N ALA A 221 -3.63 -20.67 5.23
CA ALA A 221 -4.25 -21.45 4.15
C ALA A 221 -4.35 -22.92 4.57
#